data_AF-A0A357R633-F1
#
_entry.id   AF-A0A357R633-F1
#
_cell.length_a   1.000
_cell.length_b   1.000
_cell.length_c   1.000
_cell.angle_alpha   90.00
_cell.angle_beta   90.00
_cell.angle_gamma   90.00
#
_symmetry.space_group_name_H-M   'P 1'
#
loop_
_entity.id
_entity.type
_entity.pdbx_description
1 polymer ?
#
loop_
_entity_poly.entity_id
_entity_poly.type
_entity_poly.pdbx_seq_one_letter_code
_entity_poly.pdbx_strand_id
1 'polypeptide(L)' 'MAVKVLIVDKKWEADVSACIVKDRREAQMVVFPVKERWDAQTSIYLVPNLLDAELKVYIASSAAEG' A
#
# COMPACT_ATOMS: atom_id res chain seq x y z
N MET A 1 11.66 -0.10 -4.33
CA MET A 1 10.71 -0.18 -5.46
C MET A 1 9.44 0.56 -5.06
N ALA A 2 8.94 1.40 -5.97
CA ALA A 2 7.73 2.19 -5.83
C ALA A 2 6.61 1.52 -6.65
N VAL A 3 5.44 1.29 -6.07
CA VAL A 3 4.33 0.60 -6.75
C VAL A 3 3.04 1.41 -6.63
N LYS A 4 2.30 1.56 -7.72
CA LYS A 4 0.97 2.15 -7.69
C LYS A 4 -0.03 1.14 -7.12
N VAL A 5 -0.77 1.52 -6.10
CA VAL A 5 -1.73 0.63 -5.43
C VAL A 5 -3.11 1.24 -5.36
N LEU A 6 -4.14 0.41 -5.49
CA LEU A 6 -5.50 0.81 -5.13
C LEU A 6 -5.73 0.46 -3.66
N ILE A 7 -6.08 1.45 -2.84
CA ILE A 7 -6.52 1.18 -1.47
C ILE A 7 -8.00 0.83 -1.54
N VAL A 8 -8.35 -0.36 -1.04
CA VAL A 8 -9.73 -0.84 -0.99
C VAL A 8 -10.22 -0.93 0.45
N ASP A 9 -11.53 -0.81 0.63
CA ASP A 9 -12.19 -0.88 1.95
C ASP A 9 -12.45 -2.32 2.44
N LYS A 10 -12.30 -3.33 1.58
CA LYS A 10 -12.56 -4.73 1.95
C LYS A 10 -11.38 -5.63 1.62
N LYS A 11 -11.06 -6.52 2.55
CA LYS A 11 -9.96 -7.49 2.40
C LYS A 11 -10.09 -8.37 1.15
N TRP A 12 -11.30 -8.78 0.78
CA TRP A 12 -11.53 -9.63 -0.39
C TRP A 12 -11.42 -8.89 -1.73
N GLU A 13 -11.39 -7.55 -1.71
CA GLU A 13 -11.14 -6.71 -2.91
C GLU A 13 -9.64 -6.47 -3.13
N ALA A 14 -8.81 -6.78 -2.13
CA ALA A 14 -7.36 -6.59 -2.18
C ALA A 14 -6.65 -7.89 -2.58
N ASP A 15 -5.52 -7.73 -3.26
CA ASP A 15 -4.58 -8.82 -3.48
C ASP A 15 -3.79 -9.13 -2.20
N VAL A 16 -3.50 -8.11 -1.39
CA VAL A 16 -2.67 -8.24 -0.19
C VAL A 16 -3.10 -7.30 0.95
N SER A 17 -2.91 -7.75 2.19
CA SER A 17 -3.15 -6.93 3.38
C SER A 17 -1.88 -6.19 3.78
N ALA A 18 -1.95 -4.88 4.00
CA ALA A 18 -0.78 -4.07 4.32
C ALA A 18 -1.02 -3.12 5.51
N CYS A 19 0.02 -2.86 6.28
CA CYS A 19 0.01 -1.86 7.35
C CYS A 19 0.88 -0.67 6.97
N ILE A 20 0.37 0.53 7.23
CA ILE A 20 1.10 1.77 7.03
C ILE A 20 2.14 1.91 8.13
N VAL A 21 3.39 2.15 7.74
CA VAL A 21 4.46 2.55 8.66
C VAL A 21 4.76 4.04 8.49
N LYS A 22 5.24 4.66 9.58
CA LYS A 22 5.61 6.07 9.59
C LYS A 22 6.95 6.32 8.88
N ASP A 23 7.85 5.35 8.94
CA ASP A 23 9.19 5.47 8.38
C ASP A 23 9.33 4.64 7.10
N ARG A 24 9.81 5.28 6.02
CA ARG A 24 10.15 4.58 4.76
C ARG A 24 11.16 3.44 4.97
N ARG A 25 12.04 3.55 5.97
CA ARG A 25 13.05 2.53 6.31
C ARG A 25 12.44 1.27 6.94
N GLU A 26 11.28 1.40 7.58
CA GLU A 26 10.55 0.27 8.16
C GLU A 26 9.61 -0.40 7.14
N ALA A 27 9.38 0.27 6.01
CA ALA A 27 8.54 -0.26 4.94
C ALA A 27 9.32 -1.25 4.10
N GLN A 28 8.66 -2.37 3.79
CA GLN A 28 9.13 -3.30 2.79
C GLN A 28 8.87 -2.76 1.38
N MET A 29 7.81 -1.97 1.20
CA MET A 29 7.44 -1.40 -0.09
C MET A 29 6.93 0.04 0.04
N VAL A 30 7.32 0.89 -0.92
CA VAL A 30 6.76 2.24 -1.05
C VAL A 30 5.58 2.14 -2.00
N VAL A 31 4.41 2.60 -1.55
CA VAL A 31 3.16 2.51 -2.30
C VAL A 31 2.60 3.89 -2.61
N PHE A 32 2.01 4.01 -3.80
CA PHE A 32 1.39 5.22 -4.30
C PHE A 32 -0.11 4.97 -4.49
N PRO A 33 -0.96 5.53 -3.62
CA PRO A 33 -2.40 5.33 -3.74
C PRO A 33 -2.90 6.02 -5.00
N VAL A 34 -3.58 5.26 -5.86
CA VAL A 34 -4.25 5.78 -7.05
C VAL A 34 -5.76 5.78 -6.84
N LYS A 35 -6.46 6.64 -7.58
CA LYS A 35 -7.93 6.70 -7.56
C LYS A 35 -8.57 5.62 -8.43
N GLU A 36 -7.95 5.28 -9.55
CA GLU A 36 -8.52 4.36 -10.53
C GLU A 36 -7.83 2.99 -10.48
N ARG A 37 -8.63 1.92 -10.55
CA ARG A 37 -8.12 0.55 -10.53
C ARG A 37 -7.19 0.25 -11.71
N TRP A 38 -7.42 0.89 -12.86
CA TRP A 38 -6.63 0.71 -14.08
C TRP A 38 -5.22 1.31 -13.96
N ASP A 39 -5.03 2.29 -13.09
CA ASP A 39 -3.72 2.88 -12.76
C ASP A 39 -2.97 2.09 -11.68
N ALA A 40 -3.65 1.19 -10.98
CA ALA A 40 -3.07 0.39 -9.92
C ALA A 40 -2.39 -0.85 -10.50
N GLN A 41 -1.19 -1.15 -10.01
CA GLN A 41 -0.53 -2.42 -10.29
C GLN A 41 -1.05 -3.54 -9.40
N THR A 42 -1.52 -3.21 -8.20
CA THR A 42 -2.08 -4.14 -7.23
C THR A 42 -3.07 -3.43 -6.30
N SER A 43 -3.97 -4.18 -5.66
CA SER A 43 -4.90 -3.64 -4.68
C SER A 43 -4.46 -4.05 -3.27
N ILE A 44 -4.45 -3.10 -2.33
CA ILE A 44 -4.07 -3.33 -0.94
C ILE A 44 -5.22 -3.02 0.01
N TYR A 45 -5.38 -3.88 1.01
CA TYR A 45 -6.29 -3.64 2.12
C TYR A 45 -5.49 -3.16 3.32
N LEU A 46 -5.83 -1.98 3.83
CA LEU A 46 -5.13 -1.40 4.98
C LEU A 46 -5.65 -2.00 6.28
N VAL A 47 -4.74 -2.63 7.03
CA VAL A 47 -5.03 -3.13 8.37
C VAL A 47 -4.40 -2.24 9.43
N PRO A 48 -5.08 -2.01 10.57
CA PRO A 48 -4.53 -1.19 11.66
C PRO A 48 -3.42 -1.90 12.44
N ASN A 49 -3.33 -3.23 12.33
CA ASN A 49 -2.42 -4.05 13.11
C ASN A 49 -1.36 -4.67 12.19
N LEU A 50 -0.09 -4.58 12.60
CA LEU A 50 1.04 -5.16 11.88
C LEU A 50 1.00 -6.69 11.84
N LEU A 51 0.38 -7.33 12.83
CA LEU A 51 0.27 -8.80 12.89
C LEU A 51 -0.72 -9.34 11.84
N ASP A 52 -1.69 -8.53 11.44
CA ASP A 52 -2.69 -8.86 10.42
C ASP A 52 -2.23 -8.46 9.01
N ALA A 53 -1.10 -7.76 8.90
CA ALA A 53 -0.54 -7.28 7.66
C ALA A 53 0.47 -8.29 7.10
N GLU A 54 0.35 -8.58 5.81
CA GLU A 54 1.34 -9.37 5.08
C GLU A 54 2.54 -8.50 4.69
N LEU A 55 2.30 -7.21 4.43
CA LEU A 55 3.33 -6.25 4.05
C LEU A 55 3.30 -4.97 4.90
N LYS A 56 4.49 -4.44 5.15
CA LYS A 56 4.67 -3.08 5.70
C LYS A 56 4.87 -2.12 4.56
N VAL A 57 3.98 -1.15 4.41
CA VAL A 57 4.02 -0.20 3.31
C VAL A 57 4.18 1.22 3.80
N TYR A 58 4.96 2.01 3.06
CA TYR A 58 5.03 3.46 3.25
C TYR A 58 4.23 4.13 2.15
N ILE A 59 3.18 4.85 2.54
CA ILE A 59 2.37 5.63 1.59
C ILE A 59 3.15 6.91 1.28
N ALA A 60 3.60 7.02 0.04
CA ALA A 60 4.24 8.22 -0.46
C ALA A 60 3.23 9.07 -1.26
N SER A 61 3.30 10.39 -1.06
CA SER A 61 2.33 11.32 -1.65
C SER A 61 2.58 11.62 -3.13
N SER A 62 3.78 11.33 -3.65
CA SER A 62 4.11 11.56 -5.06
C SER A 62 5.15 10.58 -5.60
N ALA A 63 4.85 9.95 -6.74
CA ALA A 63 5.79 9.06 -7.43
C ALA A 63 7.09 9.79 -7.87
N ALA A 64 7.11 11.12 -7.80
CA ALA A 64 8.27 11.96 -8.11
C ALA A 64 9.33 11.99 -6.98
N GLU A 65 9.06 11.44 -5.80
CA GLU A 65 10.03 11.38 -4.68
C GLU A 65 10.76 10.03 -4.58
N GLY A 66 10.63 9.19 -5.62
CA GLY A 66 11.15 7.82 -5.69
C GLY A 66 12.48 7.71 -6.41
#